data_AF-A0A6H1ZYA0-F1
#
_entry.id   AF-A0A6H1ZYA0-F1
#
_cell.length_a   1.000
_cell.length_b   1.000
_cell.length_c   1.000
_cell.angle_alpha   90.00
_cell.angle_beta   90.00
_cell.angle_gamma   90.00
#
_symmetry.space_group_name_H-M   'P 1'
#
loop_
_entity.id
_entity.type
_entity.pdbx_description
1 polymer ?
#
loop_
_entity_poly.entity_id
_entity_poly.type
_entity_poly.pdbx_seq_one_letter_code
_entity_poly.pdbx_strand_id
1 'polypeptide(L)' 'MTRVQLREDGNQVIIIETEPDDKCELCGKIDELRPYGPNGERICFDCGMKDEKTTAKRFGHILFGDEHDPVFLLYHG' A
#
# COMPACT_ATOMS: atom_id res chain seq x y z
N MET A 1 17.87 -11.19 -2.16
CA MET A 1 18.84 -11.69 -1.14
C MET A 1 18.18 -11.52 0.22
N THR A 2 17.87 -12.61 0.93
CA THR A 2 17.17 -12.53 2.23
C THR A 2 18.10 -12.03 3.33
N ARG A 3 17.70 -10.99 4.07
CA ARG A 3 18.47 -10.44 5.20
C ARG A 3 17.69 -10.60 6.50
N VAL A 4 18.31 -11.20 7.50
CA VAL A 4 17.75 -11.28 8.86
C VAL A 4 18.17 -10.03 9.63
N GLN A 5 17.21 -9.28 10.17
CA GLN A 5 17.44 -8.16 11.07
C GLN A 5 16.84 -8.46 12.45
N LEU A 6 17.50 -8.01 13.51
CA LEU A 6 16.96 -8.09 14.87
C LEU A 6 16.19 -6.81 15.18
N ARG A 7 14.94 -6.94 15.63
CA ARG A 7 14.17 -5.83 16.20
C ARG A 7 14.64 -5.54 17.62
N GLU A 8 14.34 -4.33 18.09
CA GLU A 8 14.68 -3.86 19.45
C GLU A 8 14.04 -4.71 20.56
N ASP A 9 12.91 -5.38 20.26
CA ASP A 9 12.21 -6.30 21.16
C ASP A 9 12.85 -7.71 21.22
N GLY A 10 13.97 -7.93 20.50
CA GLY A 10 14.66 -9.21 20.43
C GLY A 10 14.11 -10.18 19.38
N ASN A 11 13.05 -9.81 18.65
CA ASN A 11 12.48 -10.65 17.61
C ASN A 11 13.28 -10.56 16.29
N GLN A 12 13.38 -11.69 15.59
CA GLN A 12 14.00 -11.76 14.26
C GLN A 12 13.00 -11.35 13.18
N VAL A 13 13.44 -10.51 12.25
CA VAL A 13 12.72 -10.11 11.04
C VAL A 13 13.44 -10.65 9.84
N ILE A 14 12.70 -11.35 8.98
CA ILE A 14 13.18 -11.80 7.69
C ILE A 14 12.76 -10.76 6.65
N ILE A 15 13.73 -10.04 6.09
CA ILE A 15 13.49 -9.12 4.97
C ILE A 15 13.80 -9.88 3.69
N ILE A 16 12.77 -10.03 2.84
CA ILE A 16 12.85 -10.78 1.60
C ILE A 16 13.31 -9.87 0.45
N GLU A 17 12.78 -8.64 0.42
CA GLU A 17 13.13 -7.59 -0.53
C GLU A 17 12.79 -6.21 0.08
N THR A 18 13.60 -5.20 -0.24
CA THR A 18 13.37 -3.80 0.12
C THR A 18 12.91 -3.05 -1.13
N GLU A 19 11.87 -2.23 -1.03
CA GLU A 19 11.54 -1.31 -2.13
C GLU A 19 12.40 -0.04 -2.03
N PRO A 20 12.80 0.56 -3.16
CA PRO A 20 13.47 1.84 -3.14
C PRO A 20 12.53 2.95 -2.68
N ASP A 21 13.03 3.84 -1.83
CA ASP A 21 12.32 5.05 -1.44
C ASP A 21 12.09 5.96 -2.65
N ASP A 22 10.95 6.64 -2.66
CA ASP A 22 10.62 7.66 -3.65
C ASP A 22 9.83 8.80 -3.00
N LYS A 23 9.61 9.89 -3.73
CA LYS A 23 8.91 11.07 -3.25
C LYS A 23 7.40 10.87 -3.30
N CYS A 24 6.76 10.81 -2.14
CA CYS A 24 5.31 10.74 -2.01
C CYS A 24 4.62 11.86 -2.81
N GLU A 25 3.69 11.50 -3.69
CA GLU A 25 3.03 12.43 -4.61
C GLU A 25 2.04 13.39 -3.90
N LEU A 26 1.64 13.08 -2.66
CA LEU A 26 0.74 13.94 -1.87
C LEU A 26 1.47 14.89 -0.92
N CYS A 27 2.49 14.42 -0.20
CA CYS A 27 3.15 15.21 0.85
C CYS A 27 4.60 15.54 0.54
N GLY A 28 5.21 14.92 -0.46
CA GLY A 28 6.60 15.16 -0.85
C GLY A 28 7.67 14.54 0.04
N LYS A 29 7.30 13.75 1.07
CA LYS A 29 8.24 12.98 1.90
C LYS A 29 8.91 11.87 1.07
N ILE A 30 10.20 11.63 1.29
CA ILE A 30 10.92 10.47 0.76
C ILE A 30 10.64 9.28 1.69
N ASP A 31 10.01 8.24 1.16
CA ASP A 31 9.60 7.05 1.91
C ASP A 31 9.32 5.88 0.95
N GLU A 32 9.06 4.69 1.48
CA GLU A 32 8.48 3.60 0.70
C GLU A 32 7.05 3.97 0.29
N LEU A 33 6.73 3.82 -1.01
CA LEU A 33 5.45 4.26 -1.58
C LEU A 33 4.61 3.11 -2.11
N ARG A 34 3.28 3.24 -1.98
CA ARG A 34 2.29 2.33 -2.57
C ARG A 34 1.34 3.08 -3.50
N PRO A 35 0.86 2.46 -4.59
CA PRO A 35 -0.06 3.08 -5.55
C PRO A 35 -1.52 3.12 -5.03
N TYR A 36 -1.72 3.55 -3.78
CA TYR A 36 -3.03 3.56 -3.10
C TYR A 36 -3.61 4.96 -2.94
N GLY A 37 -3.07 5.94 -3.66
CA GLY A 37 -3.63 7.28 -3.73
C GLY A 37 -5.07 7.27 -4.24
N PRO A 38 -5.89 8.28 -3.88
CA PRO A 38 -7.27 8.39 -4.33
C PRO A 38 -7.46 8.24 -5.84
N ASN A 39 -6.48 8.65 -6.66
CA ASN A 39 -6.46 8.51 -8.11
C ASN A 39 -5.35 7.57 -8.62
N GLY A 40 -4.75 6.77 -7.75
CA GLY A 40 -3.64 5.86 -8.09
C GLY A 40 -2.25 6.44 -7.87
N GLU A 41 -2.14 7.58 -7.19
CA GLU A 41 -0.87 8.20 -6.83
C GLU A 41 0.01 7.26 -5.98
N ARG A 42 1.34 7.41 -6.12
CA ARG A 42 2.32 6.74 -5.26
C ARG A 42 2.43 7.50 -3.94
N ILE A 43 1.95 6.90 -2.86
CA ILE A 43 1.82 7.56 -1.55
C ILE A 43 2.50 6.79 -0.42
N CYS A 44 3.02 7.50 0.58
CA CYS A 44 3.57 6.91 1.79
C CYS A 44 2.46 6.39 2.73
N PHE A 45 2.85 5.58 3.71
CA PHE A 45 1.95 5.03 4.72
C PHE A 45 1.15 6.13 5.46
N ASP A 46 1.83 7.18 5.91
CA ASP A 46 1.20 8.29 6.65
C ASP A 46 0.08 8.98 5.84
N CYS A 47 0.25 9.10 4.52
CA CYS A 47 -0.77 9.66 3.65
C CYS A 47 -1.93 8.68 3.44
N GLY A 48 -1.65 7.39 3.29
CA GLY A 48 -2.70 6.37 3.17
C GLY A 48 -3.57 6.28 4.42
N MET A 49 -2.98 6.42 5.61
CA MET A 49 -3.71 6.35 6.88
C MET A 49 -4.57 7.59 7.18
N LYS A 50 -4.42 8.68 6.42
CA LYS A 50 -5.34 9.83 6.52
C LYS A 50 -6.71 9.52 5.90
N ASP A 51 -6.77 8.57 4.98
CA ASP A 51 -8.01 8.07 4.37
C ASP A 51 -7.91 6.55 4.13
N GLU A 52 -7.92 5.82 5.25
CA GLU A 52 -7.77 4.36 5.26
C GLU A 52 -8.83 3.67 4.38
N LYS A 53 -10.06 4.21 4.32
CA LYS A 53 -11.15 3.64 3.53
C LYS A 53 -10.83 3.69 2.04
N THR A 54 -10.38 4.83 1.53
CA THR A 54 -10.00 4.97 0.12
C THR A 54 -8.77 4.14 -0.22
N THR A 55 -7.76 4.15 0.66
CA THR A 55 -6.56 3.31 0.52
C THR A 55 -6.91 1.82 0.48
N ALA A 56 -7.78 1.33 1.37
CA ALA A 56 -8.22 -0.05 1.39
C ALA A 56 -9.01 -0.43 0.12
N LYS A 57 -9.86 0.47 -0.39
CA LYS A 57 -10.56 0.26 -1.67
C LYS A 57 -9.57 0.13 -2.83
N ARG A 58 -8.59 1.03 -2.92
CA ARG A 58 -7.56 1.01 -3.97
C ARG A 58 -6.67 -0.23 -3.88
N PHE A 59 -6.25 -0.60 -2.67
CA PHE A 59 -5.55 -1.85 -2.41
C PHE A 59 -6.34 -3.07 -2.90
N GLY A 60 -7.63 -3.16 -2.54
CA GLY A 60 -8.50 -4.25 -2.96
C GLY A 60 -8.65 -4.31 -4.48
N HIS A 61 -8.92 -3.18 -5.14
CA HIS A 61 -9.02 -3.10 -6.59
C HIS A 61 -7.72 -3.56 -7.30
N ILE A 62 -6.54 -3.20 -6.77
CA ILE A 62 -5.26 -3.61 -7.35
C ILE A 62 -5.00 -5.11 -7.19
N LEU A 63 -5.34 -5.70 -6.04
CA LEU A 63 -5.08 -7.12 -5.79
C LEU A 63 -6.10 -8.05 -6.43
N PHE A 64 -7.38 -7.64 -6.45
CA PHE A 64 -8.50 -8.53 -6.78
C PHE A 64 -9.26 -8.09 -8.04
N GLY A 65 -8.92 -6.94 -8.63
CA GLY A 65 -9.66 -6.38 -9.75
C GLY A 65 -11.06 -5.89 -9.38
N ASP A 66 -11.86 -5.57 -10.41
CA ASP A 66 -13.23 -5.06 -10.24
C ASP A 66 -14.28 -6.16 -10.03
N GLU A 67 -13.94 -7.44 -10.27
CA GLU A 67 -14.88 -8.56 -10.20
C GLU A 67 -15.42 -8.79 -8.77
N HIS A 68 -14.71 -8.28 -7.76
CA HIS A 68 -15.10 -8.33 -6.35
C HIS A 68 -15.60 -6.97 -5.82
N ASP A 69 -15.75 -5.96 -6.68
CA ASP A 69 -16.33 -4.69 -6.26
C ASP A 69 -17.85 -4.88 -6.05
N PRO A 70 -18.39 -4.54 -4.86
CA PRO A 70 -19.80 -4.73 -4.56
C PRO A 70 -20.71 -3.91 -5.49
N VAL A 71 -20.21 -2.84 -6.12
CA VAL A 71 -20.94 -2.09 -7.15
C VAL A 71 -20.93 -2.87 -8.47
N PHE A 72 -19.81 -3.46 -8.89
CA PHE A 72 -19.76 -4.30 -10.09
C PHE A 72 -20.73 -5.48 -10.02
N LEU A 73 -20.77 -6.18 -8.88
CA LEU A 73 -21.69 -7.29 -8.63
C LEU A 73 -23.17 -6.86 -8.65
N LEU A 74 -23.48 -5.61 -8.30
CA LEU A 74 -24.85 -5.08 -8.33
C LEU A 74 -25.34 -4.75 -9.75
N TYR A 75 -24.44 -4.48 -10.70
CA TYR A 75 -24.82 -4.13 -12.08
C TYR A 75 -24.67 -5.28 -13.08
N HIS A 76 -23.92 -6.33 -12.73
CA HIS A 76 -23.61 -7.44 -13.63
C HIS A 76 -23.93 -8.84 -13.04
N GLY A 77 -24.69 -8.89 -11.93
CA GLY A 77 -25.20 -10.12 -11.31
C GLY A 77 -26.53 -10.59 -11.88
#